data_AF-A0A143ZRF7-F1
#
_entry.id   AF-A0A143ZRF7-F1
#
_cell.length_a   1.000
_cell.length_b   1.000
_cell.length_c   1.000
_cell.angle_alpha   90.00
_cell.angle_beta   90.00
_cell.angle_gamma   90.00
#
_symmetry.space_group_name_H-M   'P 1'
#
loop_
_entity.id
_entity.type
_entity.pdbx_description
1 polymer ?
#
loop_
_entity_poly.entity_id
_entity_poly.type
_entity_poly.pdbx_seq_one_letter_code
_entity_poly.pdbx_strand_id
1 'polypeptide(L)' 'MNCPFCGAQMQQGNVVTENSVGLFFLPPDQSPGFWLGDTSNSIEKKGGVVLDGPYHFRINHTELPAFLCGTCRKIIFDY' A
#
# COMPACT_ATOMS: atom_id res chain seq x y z
N MET A 1 -2.38 -13.89 -7.29
CA MET A 1 -3.45 -14.52 -6.49
C MET A 1 -4.76 -14.56 -7.27
N ASN A 2 -5.73 -15.38 -6.85
CA ASN A 2 -7.11 -15.33 -7.37
C ASN A 2 -7.99 -14.49 -6.45
N CYS A 3 -8.95 -13.75 -7.01
CA CYS A 3 -9.87 -12.92 -6.27
C CYS A 3 -10.79 -13.79 -5.38
N PRO A 4 -10.85 -13.57 -4.06
CA PRO A 4 -11.70 -14.35 -3.16
C PRO A 4 -13.20 -14.10 -3.40
N PHE A 5 -13.57 -13.05 -4.13
CA PHE A 5 -14.96 -12.71 -4.42
C PHE A 5 -15.49 -13.29 -5.74
N CYS A 6 -14.65 -13.44 -6.76
CA CYS A 6 -15.09 -13.88 -8.10
C CYS A 6 -14.21 -14.95 -8.76
N GLY A 7 -13.10 -15.35 -8.13
CA GLY A 7 -12.17 -16.36 -8.65
C GLY A 7 -11.24 -15.89 -9.78
N ALA A 8 -11.43 -14.70 -10.34
CA ALA A 8 -10.59 -14.18 -11.42
C ALA A 8 -9.14 -13.93 -10.96
N GLN A 9 -8.17 -14.10 -11.89
CA GLN A 9 -6.78 -13.76 -11.64
C GLN A 9 -6.65 -12.26 -11.34
N MET A 10 -5.90 -11.92 -10.30
CA MET A 10 -5.67 -10.52 -9.91
C MET A 10 -4.33 -10.02 -10.43
N GLN A 11 -4.29 -8.74 -10.77
CA GLN A 11 -3.06 -8.04 -11.15
C GLN A 11 -2.27 -7.70 -9.88
N GLN A 12 -0.99 -8.10 -9.86
CA GLN A 12 -0.06 -7.69 -8.82
C GLN A 12 0.45 -6.28 -9.08
N GLY A 13 0.60 -5.51 -8.01
CA GLY A 13 1.18 -4.17 -8.03
C GLY A 13 1.31 -3.68 -6.60
N ASN A 14 1.41 -2.37 -6.44
CA ASN A 14 1.50 -1.75 -5.13
C ASN A 14 0.48 -0.62 -5.01
N VAL A 15 -0.05 -0.45 -3.81
CA VAL A 15 -0.74 0.79 -3.46
C VAL A 15 0.29 1.77 -2.92
N VAL A 16 0.35 2.92 -3.57
CA VAL A 16 1.39 3.91 -3.35
C VAL A 16 0.79 5.25 -2.97
N THR A 17 1.36 5.91 -1.98
CA THR A 17 1.15 7.35 -1.78
C THR A 17 2.49 8.07 -1.77
N GLU A 18 2.52 9.29 -2.29
CA GLU A 18 3.67 10.19 -2.26
C GLU A 18 3.21 11.56 -1.76
N ASN A 19 3.85 12.11 -0.73
CA ASN A 19 3.62 13.49 -0.24
C ASN A 19 2.15 13.82 0.07
N SER A 20 1.32 12.81 0.35
CA SER A 20 -0.14 12.96 0.49
C SER A 20 -0.85 13.56 -0.76
N VAL A 21 -0.23 13.54 -1.94
CA VAL A 21 -0.81 14.03 -3.21
C VAL A 21 -1.95 13.11 -3.68
N GLY A 22 -1.90 11.85 -3.30
CA GLY A 22 -2.95 10.87 -3.58
C GLY A 22 -2.55 9.45 -3.20
N LEU A 23 -3.52 8.54 -3.29
CA LEU A 23 -3.35 7.11 -3.12
C LEU A 23 -3.61 6.43 -4.47
N PHE A 24 -2.62 5.72 -4.97
CA PHE A 24 -2.61 5.16 -6.32
C PHE A 24 -2.37 3.65 -6.27
N PHE A 25 -2.82 2.93 -7.29
CA PHE A 25 -2.33 1.57 -7.56
C PHE A 25 -1.38 1.63 -8.75
N LEU A 26 -0.18 1.09 -8.59
CA LEU A 26 0.87 1.09 -9.60
C LEU A 26 1.34 -0.35 -9.89
N PRO A 27 1.67 -0.70 -11.15
CA PRO A 27 2.38 -1.94 -11.46
C PRO A 27 3.78 -1.97 -10.82
N PRO A 28 4.40 -3.17 -10.68
CA PRO A 28 5.63 -3.38 -9.89
C PRO A 28 6.87 -2.54 -10.30
N ASP A 29 6.89 -1.99 -11.52
CA ASP A 29 8.04 -1.28 -12.09
C ASP A 29 7.84 0.25 -12.15
N GLN A 30 6.94 0.81 -11.33
CA GLN A 30 6.60 2.23 -11.31
C GLN A 30 6.75 2.80 -9.89
N SER A 31 7.51 3.90 -9.73
CA SER A 31 7.72 4.54 -8.43
C SER A 31 7.55 6.08 -8.50
N PRO A 32 6.96 6.69 -7.47
CA PRO A 32 6.99 8.13 -7.23
C PRO A 32 8.22 8.58 -6.39
N GLY A 33 8.57 9.88 -6.41
CA GLY A 33 9.80 10.48 -5.86
C GLY A 33 9.94 10.50 -4.33
N PHE A 34 11.12 10.89 -3.80
CA PHE A 34 11.63 10.45 -2.48
C PHE A 34 11.91 11.56 -1.44
N TRP A 35 11.70 11.29 -0.13
CA TRP A 35 12.62 11.50 1.05
C TRP A 35 11.94 11.50 2.49
N LEU A 36 12.68 11.09 3.55
CA LEU A 36 12.38 10.56 4.95
C LEU A 36 11.44 11.33 5.94
N GLY A 37 10.77 10.83 7.04
CA GLY A 37 10.62 9.53 7.83
C GLY A 37 10.08 9.65 9.33
N ASP A 38 9.48 8.60 10.02
CA ASP A 38 9.07 8.32 11.49
C ASP A 38 9.19 6.78 11.80
N THR A 39 8.81 6.28 13.02
CA THR A 39 9.05 4.87 13.47
C THR A 39 7.87 4.00 14.00
N SER A 40 7.81 2.73 13.55
CA SER A 40 6.67 1.77 13.67
C SER A 40 6.39 1.19 15.07
N ASN A 41 7.38 1.19 15.95
CA ASN A 41 7.38 0.45 17.22
C ASN A 41 6.35 0.95 18.28
N SER A 42 5.88 2.20 18.15
CA SER A 42 4.88 2.79 19.06
C SER A 42 3.44 2.30 18.79
N ILE A 43 3.15 1.96 17.53
CA ILE A 43 1.79 1.58 17.09
C ILE A 43 1.50 0.12 17.46
N GLU A 44 2.47 -0.77 17.26
CA GLU A 44 2.32 -2.20 17.56
C GLU A 44 2.08 -2.47 19.05
N LYS A 45 2.73 -1.71 19.94
CA LYS A 45 2.52 -1.82 21.40
C LYS A 45 1.09 -1.51 21.85
N LYS A 46 0.28 -0.86 21.01
CA LYS A 46 -1.13 -0.55 21.26
C LYS A 46 -2.09 -1.60 20.65
N GLY A 47 -1.57 -2.69 20.11
CA GLY A 47 -2.35 -3.69 19.37
C GLY A 47 -2.79 -3.23 17.98
N GLY A 48 -2.19 -2.15 17.47
CA GLY A 48 -2.40 -1.71 16.08
C GLY A 48 -1.51 -2.49 15.12
N VAL A 49 -1.97 -2.63 13.88
CA VAL A 49 -1.14 -3.13 12.77
C VAL A 49 -0.63 -1.92 12.00
N VAL A 50 0.69 -1.81 11.88
CA VAL A 50 1.31 -0.84 11.00
C VAL A 50 1.24 -1.42 9.60
N LEU A 51 0.22 -1.01 8.86
CA LEU A 51 0.16 -1.30 7.43
C LEU A 51 1.31 -0.58 6.75
N ASP A 52 1.60 0.64 7.17
CA ASP A 52 2.63 1.49 6.58
C ASP A 52 2.99 2.67 7.52
N GLY A 53 4.18 3.27 7.35
CA GLY A 53 4.69 4.33 8.22
C GLY A 53 5.05 3.87 9.64
N PRO A 54 4.97 4.74 10.67
CA PRO A 54 4.69 6.17 10.59
C PRO A 54 5.81 6.96 9.90
N TYR A 55 5.50 8.18 9.45
CA TYR A 55 6.45 9.10 8.81
C TYR A 55 6.41 10.53 9.45
N HIS A 56 7.50 11.02 10.10
CA HIS A 56 7.57 12.24 10.95
C HIS A 56 7.53 13.48 10.05
N PHE A 57 7.76 13.31 8.75
CA PHE A 57 7.84 14.35 7.75
C PHE A 57 6.71 14.21 6.74
N ARG A 58 6.29 15.34 6.14
CA ARG A 58 5.20 15.40 5.14
C ARG A 58 5.54 14.75 3.78
N ILE A 59 6.55 13.90 3.74
CA ILE A 59 7.06 13.24 2.53
C ILE A 59 6.95 11.74 2.75
N ASN A 60 5.72 11.24 2.70
CA ASN A 60 5.41 9.84 2.93
C ASN A 60 5.45 9.14 1.59
N HIS A 61 6.42 8.26 1.38
CA HIS A 61 6.35 7.24 0.34
C HIS A 61 5.94 5.93 0.99
N THR A 62 4.69 5.56 0.77
CA THR A 62 4.10 4.29 1.15
C THR A 62 4.10 3.41 -0.07
N GLU A 63 4.57 2.17 0.04
CA GLU A 63 4.41 1.18 -1.02
C GLU A 63 3.93 -0.13 -0.40
N LEU A 64 2.66 -0.46 -0.62
CA LEU A 64 2.05 -1.66 -0.07
C LEU A 64 1.80 -2.70 -1.17
N PRO A 65 2.42 -3.89 -1.09
CA PRO A 65 2.08 -5.00 -1.97
C PRO A 65 0.58 -5.25 -1.97
N ALA A 66 0.01 -5.23 -3.16
CA ALA A 66 -1.41 -5.32 -3.32
C ALA A 66 -1.78 -6.05 -4.60
N PHE A 67 -3.04 -6.49 -4.63
CA PHE A 67 -3.61 -7.16 -5.77
C PHE A 67 -4.89 -6.46 -6.19
N LEU A 68 -4.99 -6.10 -7.46
CA LEU A 68 -6.16 -5.49 -8.08
C LEU A 68 -6.96 -6.55 -8.82
N CYS A 69 -8.23 -6.73 -8.44
CA CYS A 69 -9.20 -7.43 -9.25
C CYS A 69 -9.90 -6.44 -10.19
N GLY A 70 -9.58 -6.47 -11.48
CA GLY A 70 -10.21 -5.61 -12.49
C GLY A 70 -11.72 -5.84 -12.63
N THR A 71 -12.18 -7.09 -12.46
CA THR A 71 -13.61 -7.45 -12.55
C THR A 71 -14.42 -6.90 -11.37
N CYS A 72 -13.97 -7.13 -10.14
CA CYS A 72 -14.68 -6.68 -8.94
C CYS A 72 -14.36 -5.23 -8.55
N ARG A 73 -13.35 -4.61 -9.17
CA ARG A 73 -12.81 -3.29 -8.79
C ARG A 73 -12.42 -3.22 -7.32
N LYS A 74 -11.77 -4.29 -6.83
CA LYS A 74 -11.31 -4.42 -5.44
C LYS A 74 -9.79 -4.50 -5.41
N ILE A 75 -9.19 -3.87 -4.41
CA ILE A 75 -7.79 -4.00 -4.05
C ILE A 75 -7.72 -4.81 -2.75
N ILE A 76 -6.82 -5.78 -2.69
CA ILE A 76 -6.55 -6.60 -1.51
C ILE A 76 -5.08 -6.42 -1.14
N PHE A 77 -4.84 -6.31 0.16
CA PHE A 77 -3.53 -6.21 0.77
C PHE A 77 -3.27 -7.47 1.56
N ASP A 78 -2.08 -8.04 1.40
CA ASP A 78 -1.54 -8.98 2.37
C ASP A 78 -0.73 -8.14 3.37
N TYR A 79 -1.16 -8.12 4.63
CA TYR A 79 -0.61 -7.27 5.69
C TYR A 79 -0.14 -8.09 6.89
#